data_AF-A0AAD5TJB1-F1
#
_entry.id   AF-A0AAD5TJB1-F1
#
_cell.length_a   1.000
_cell.length_b   1.000
_cell.length_c   1.000
_cell.angle_alpha   90.00
_cell.angle_beta   90.00
_cell.angle_gamma   90.00
#
_symmetry.space_group_name_H-M   'P 1'
#
loop_
_entity.id
_entity.type
_entity.pdbx_description
1 polymer ?
#
loop_
_entity_poly.entity_id
_entity_poly.type
_entity_poly.pdbx_seq_one_letter_code
_entity_poly.pdbx_strand_id
1 'polypeptide(L)'
;MNPYFKPLPPLSDETRASIFRLYLEDPQQWTPRALAEHFGLSIVRVQAILRLKALAQKMEAEGKPLQTGLVTGMEGMLHAKTLNPDEKKGRAREQLRLTPAKRLQPFFRMMNEEEKFTPEDAAKLMKMEPYANLQRKLDEDANHVFELEPPTGADARTLDVNPQKKSRFQFTVTDTGEQSKARFMVREKNGLLRHATIEEKFKRKNLRPKYIM
;
A
#
# COMPACT_ATOMS: atom_id res chain seq x y z
N MET A 1 -29.72 -17.51 2.53
CA MET A 1 -28.27 -17.77 2.64
C MET A 1 -27.58 -17.16 1.43
N ASN A 2 -26.41 -16.51 1.56
CA ASN A 2 -25.75 -15.80 0.45
C ASN A 2 -24.87 -16.76 -0.40
N PRO A 3 -25.24 -17.09 -1.66
CA PRO A 3 -24.48 -18.03 -2.48
C PRO A 3 -23.16 -17.45 -3.03
N TYR A 4 -23.01 -16.12 -3.02
CA TYR A 4 -21.81 -15.44 -3.51
C TYR A 4 -20.70 -15.38 -2.45
N PHE A 5 -21.03 -15.59 -1.17
CA PHE A 5 -20.05 -15.60 -0.11
C PHE A 5 -19.34 -16.96 -0.04
N LYS A 6 -18.21 -17.05 -0.75
CA LYS A 6 -17.33 -18.23 -0.77
C LYS A 6 -15.96 -17.81 -0.23
N PRO A 7 -15.71 -17.88 1.09
CA PRO A 7 -14.47 -17.40 1.68
C PRO A 7 -13.30 -18.21 1.14
N LEU A 8 -12.24 -17.52 0.73
CA LEU A 8 -10.98 -18.19 0.43
C LEU A 8 -10.35 -18.65 1.75
N PRO A 9 -9.84 -19.89 1.84
CA PRO A 9 -9.18 -20.35 3.05
C PRO A 9 -7.95 -19.48 3.37
N PRO A 10 -7.55 -19.36 4.63
CA PRO A 10 -6.32 -18.66 5.01
C PRO A 10 -5.07 -19.43 4.52
N LEU A 11 -3.92 -18.78 4.64
CA LEU A 11 -2.61 -19.41 4.39
C LEU A 11 -2.07 -19.98 5.69
N SER A 12 -1.42 -21.15 5.61
CA SER A 12 -0.74 -21.71 6.77
C SER A 12 0.41 -20.82 7.24
N ASP A 13 0.78 -20.94 8.51
CA ASP A 13 1.89 -20.18 9.09
C ASP A 13 3.22 -20.59 8.44
N GLU A 14 3.37 -21.88 8.12
CA GLU A 14 4.51 -22.44 7.38
C GLU A 14 4.72 -21.71 6.04
N THR A 15 3.65 -21.50 5.29
CA THR A 15 3.71 -20.79 3.99
C THR A 15 4.08 -19.32 4.19
N ARG A 16 3.54 -18.69 5.24
CA ARG A 16 3.87 -17.29 5.55
C ARG A 16 5.32 -17.15 5.98
N ALA A 17 5.84 -18.12 6.73
CA ALA A 17 7.24 -18.21 7.13
C ALA A 17 8.16 -18.46 5.93
N SER A 18 7.78 -19.33 4.98
CA SER A 18 8.57 -19.57 3.77
C SER A 18 8.67 -18.33 2.88
N ILE A 19 7.56 -17.59 2.69
CA ILE A 19 7.55 -16.31 1.97
C ILE A 19 8.53 -15.33 2.61
N PHE A 20 8.48 -15.21 3.94
CA PHE A 20 9.34 -14.30 4.68
C PHE A 20 10.82 -14.72 4.63
N ARG A 21 11.11 -16.04 4.71
CA ARG A 21 12.47 -16.56 4.61
C ARG A 21 13.09 -16.28 3.24
N LEU A 22 12.36 -16.56 2.14
CA LEU A 22 12.83 -16.29 0.79
C LEU A 22 13.13 -14.79 0.58
N TYR A 23 12.28 -13.92 1.13
CA TYR A 23 12.54 -12.47 1.09
C TYR A 23 13.84 -12.08 1.80
N LEU A 24 14.14 -12.69 2.96
CA LEU A 24 15.37 -12.41 3.71
C LEU A 24 16.63 -13.01 3.05
N GLU A 25 16.51 -14.11 2.32
CA GLU A 25 17.62 -14.74 1.61
C GLU A 25 18.18 -13.83 0.51
N ASP A 26 17.30 -13.25 -0.33
CA ASP A 26 17.70 -12.28 -1.34
C ASP A 26 16.56 -11.28 -1.63
N PRO A 27 16.58 -10.11 -0.97
CA PRO A 27 15.55 -9.07 -1.17
C PRO A 27 15.53 -8.48 -2.59
N GLN A 28 16.63 -8.56 -3.34
CA GLN A 28 16.71 -8.00 -4.71
C GLN A 28 16.05 -8.95 -5.70
N GLN A 29 16.30 -10.24 -5.57
CA GLN A 29 15.67 -11.26 -6.40
C GLN A 29 14.21 -11.51 -5.97
N TRP A 30 13.97 -11.69 -4.68
CA TRP A 30 12.66 -12.01 -4.12
C TRP A 30 11.88 -10.76 -3.73
N THR A 31 11.64 -9.89 -4.72
CA THR A 31 10.76 -8.74 -4.54
C THR A 31 9.33 -9.17 -4.15
N PRO A 32 8.53 -8.31 -3.50
CA PRO A 32 7.13 -8.62 -3.18
C PRO A 32 6.31 -9.07 -4.39
N ARG A 33 6.64 -8.52 -5.57
CA ARG A 33 6.05 -8.94 -6.85
C ARG A 33 6.48 -10.36 -7.25
N ALA A 34 7.78 -10.64 -7.24
CA ALA A 34 8.29 -11.97 -7.59
C ALA A 34 7.68 -13.05 -6.67
N LEU A 35 7.60 -12.77 -5.37
CA LEU A 35 6.93 -13.64 -4.40
C LEU A 35 5.42 -13.79 -4.66
N ALA A 36 4.73 -12.70 -5.02
CA ALA A 36 3.31 -12.75 -5.36
C ALA A 36 3.03 -13.62 -6.60
N GLU A 37 3.85 -13.47 -7.65
CA GLU A 37 3.79 -14.29 -8.86
C GLU A 37 4.11 -15.76 -8.55
N HIS A 38 5.14 -16.01 -7.74
CA HIS A 38 5.59 -17.35 -7.36
C HIS A 38 4.54 -18.12 -6.53
N PHE A 39 3.99 -17.48 -5.48
CA PHE A 39 3.01 -18.11 -4.60
C PHE A 39 1.56 -18.00 -5.12
N GLY A 40 1.31 -17.21 -6.17
CA GLY A 40 0.00 -16.97 -6.74
C GLY A 40 -0.93 -16.16 -5.82
N LEU A 41 -0.38 -15.18 -5.12
CA LEU A 41 -1.04 -14.31 -4.15
C LEU A 41 -1.13 -12.87 -4.65
N SER A 42 -2.00 -12.05 -4.07
CA SER A 42 -1.97 -10.61 -4.36
C SER A 42 -0.73 -9.94 -3.77
N ILE A 43 -0.19 -8.93 -4.47
CA ILE A 43 1.03 -8.22 -4.04
C ILE A 43 0.83 -7.58 -2.66
N VAL A 44 -0.35 -6.97 -2.43
CA VAL A 44 -0.72 -6.36 -1.14
C VAL A 44 -0.73 -7.39 -0.01
N ARG A 45 -1.19 -8.61 -0.27
CA ARG A 45 -1.20 -9.69 0.72
C ARG A 45 0.22 -10.14 1.08
N VAL A 46 1.11 -10.25 0.09
CA VAL A 46 2.53 -10.58 0.33
C VAL A 46 3.20 -9.51 1.18
N GLN A 47 3.04 -8.22 0.82
CA GLN A 47 3.57 -7.11 1.62
C GLN A 47 3.07 -7.15 3.08
N ALA A 48 1.78 -7.45 3.28
CA ALA A 48 1.20 -7.58 4.62
C ALA A 48 1.81 -8.76 5.40
N ILE A 49 2.02 -9.91 4.76
CA ILE A 49 2.68 -11.07 5.36
C ILE A 49 4.09 -10.70 5.81
N LEU A 50 4.87 -10.06 4.93
CA LEU A 50 6.24 -9.66 5.23
C LEU A 50 6.30 -8.68 6.41
N ARG A 51 5.42 -7.67 6.44
CA ARG A 51 5.32 -6.70 7.56
C ARG A 51 4.94 -7.38 8.88
N LEU A 52 3.93 -8.25 8.86
CA LEU A 52 3.46 -8.92 10.07
C LEU A 52 4.49 -9.91 10.64
N LYS A 53 5.25 -10.60 9.78
CA LYS A 53 6.33 -11.48 10.21
C LYS A 53 7.53 -10.70 10.76
N ALA A 54 7.90 -9.58 10.13
CA ALA A 54 8.91 -8.68 10.68
C ALA A 54 8.51 -8.13 12.06
N LEU A 55 7.25 -7.73 12.22
CA LEU A 55 6.70 -7.30 13.51
C LEU A 55 6.74 -8.42 14.55
N ALA A 56 6.40 -9.66 14.16
CA ALA A 56 6.46 -10.81 15.05
C ALA A 56 7.89 -11.06 15.56
N GLN A 57 8.90 -11.02 14.68
CA GLN A 57 10.31 -11.14 15.09
C GLN A 57 10.74 -10.02 16.03
N LYS A 58 10.28 -8.78 15.77
CA LYS A 58 10.55 -7.66 16.68
C LYS A 58 9.92 -7.88 18.05
N MET A 59 8.69 -8.39 18.11
CA MET A 59 8.04 -8.72 19.39
C MET A 59 8.76 -9.81 20.16
N GLU A 60 9.24 -10.86 19.47
CA GLU A 60 10.08 -11.90 20.08
C GLU A 60 11.39 -11.32 20.64
N ALA A 61 12.05 -10.43 19.89
CA ALA A 61 13.26 -9.73 20.34
C ALA A 61 13.01 -8.82 21.55
N GLU A 62 11.81 -8.23 21.65
CA GLU A 62 11.33 -7.47 22.82
C GLU A 62 10.91 -8.37 24.01
N GLY A 63 10.95 -9.70 23.85
CA GLY A 63 10.56 -10.67 24.88
C GLY A 63 9.04 -10.81 25.06
N LYS A 64 8.22 -10.34 24.11
CA LYS A 64 6.77 -10.50 24.16
C LYS A 64 6.38 -11.90 23.65
N PRO A 65 5.65 -12.72 24.43
CA PRO A 65 5.30 -14.07 24.02
C PRO A 65 4.29 -14.08 22.87
N LEU A 66 4.55 -14.85 21.81
CA LEU A 66 3.63 -15.07 20.70
C LEU A 66 2.62 -16.17 21.01
N GLN A 67 1.37 -15.99 20.58
CA GLN A 67 0.27 -16.94 20.81
C GLN A 67 0.21 -18.04 19.74
N THR A 68 1.16 -18.98 19.75
CA THR A 68 1.26 -20.05 18.74
C THR A 68 0.10 -21.06 18.81
N GLY A 69 -0.37 -21.40 20.01
CA GLY A 69 -1.47 -22.36 20.19
C GLY A 69 -2.81 -21.88 19.63
N LEU A 70 -3.06 -20.57 19.64
CA LEU A 70 -4.24 -19.99 18.99
C LEU A 70 -4.13 -20.09 17.46
N VAL A 71 -2.94 -19.85 16.92
CA VAL A 71 -2.68 -19.93 15.48
C VAL A 71 -2.95 -21.34 14.97
N THR A 72 -2.41 -22.37 15.62
CA THR A 72 -2.62 -23.76 15.20
C THR A 72 -4.09 -24.18 15.26
N GLY A 73 -4.81 -23.78 16.32
CA GLY A 73 -6.25 -24.04 16.44
C GLY A 73 -7.07 -23.37 15.33
N MET A 74 -6.79 -22.10 15.03
CA MET A 74 -7.48 -21.35 13.97
C MET A 74 -7.18 -21.88 12.57
N GLU A 75 -5.95 -22.32 12.32
CA GLU A 75 -5.56 -22.90 11.04
C GLU A 75 -6.29 -24.22 10.77
N GLY A 76 -6.46 -25.05 11.80
CA GLY A 76 -7.27 -26.26 11.73
C GLY A 76 -8.74 -25.96 11.43
N MET A 77 -9.35 -25.00 12.14
CA MET A 77 -10.77 -24.64 11.96
C MET A 77 -11.09 -24.02 10.61
N LEU A 78 -10.18 -23.19 10.08
CA LEU A 78 -10.40 -22.47 8.82
C LEU A 78 -9.87 -23.21 7.59
N HIS A 79 -9.37 -24.44 7.75
CA HIS A 79 -8.74 -25.23 6.70
C HIS A 79 -7.67 -24.43 5.94
N ALA A 80 -6.69 -23.93 6.70
CA ALA A 80 -5.58 -23.19 6.14
C ALA A 80 -4.87 -24.01 5.04
N LYS A 81 -4.57 -23.36 3.92
CA LYS A 81 -3.87 -24.02 2.80
C LYS A 81 -2.38 -23.76 2.89
N THR A 82 -1.61 -24.84 2.86
CA THR A 82 -0.17 -24.83 2.63
C THR A 82 0.09 -24.60 1.13
N LEU A 83 1.06 -23.74 0.80
CA LEU A 83 1.50 -23.53 -0.57
C LEU A 83 2.97 -23.91 -0.66
N ASN A 84 3.26 -24.98 -1.38
CA ASN A 84 4.63 -25.39 -1.65
C ASN A 84 5.26 -24.43 -2.67
N PRO A 85 6.52 -24.01 -2.46
CA PRO A 85 7.23 -23.14 -3.39
C PRO A 85 7.53 -23.84 -4.72
N ASP A 86 7.82 -25.14 -4.71
CA ASP A 86 8.25 -25.88 -5.92
C ASP A 86 7.09 -26.29 -6.84
N GLU A 87 5.84 -26.15 -6.37
CA GLU A 87 4.66 -26.53 -7.14
C GLU A 87 4.31 -25.46 -8.17
N LYS A 88 4.52 -25.78 -9.46
CA LYS A 88 4.01 -24.97 -10.57
C LYS A 88 2.48 -24.99 -10.57
N LYS A 89 1.87 -23.88 -10.16
CA LYS A 89 0.41 -23.72 -10.20
C LYS A 89 -0.06 -23.23 -11.56
N GLY A 90 -1.04 -23.95 -12.12
CA GLY A 90 -1.68 -23.55 -13.38
C GLY A 90 -2.66 -22.38 -13.25
N ARG A 91 -3.16 -22.06 -12.04
CA ARG A 91 -4.06 -20.91 -11.79
C ARG A 91 -3.65 -20.19 -10.50
N ALA A 92 -3.52 -18.87 -10.59
CA ALA A 92 -3.29 -18.02 -9.42
C ALA A 92 -4.50 -18.11 -8.47
N ARG A 93 -4.23 -18.16 -7.16
CA ARG A 93 -5.27 -18.21 -6.13
C ARG A 93 -6.00 -16.88 -6.01
N GLU A 94 -5.25 -15.80 -6.17
CA GLU A 94 -5.72 -14.42 -6.12
C GLU A 94 -5.30 -13.69 -7.38
N GLN A 95 -6.04 -12.63 -7.72
CA GLN A 95 -5.55 -11.67 -8.71
C GLN A 95 -4.33 -10.97 -8.12
N LEU A 96 -3.22 -10.97 -8.85
CA LEU A 96 -1.98 -10.29 -8.45
C LEU A 96 -2.25 -8.83 -8.05
N ARG A 97 -3.18 -8.18 -8.77
CA ARG A 97 -3.58 -6.80 -8.58
C ARG A 97 -5.08 -6.70 -8.34
N LEU A 98 -5.46 -5.84 -7.41
CA LEU A 98 -6.85 -5.41 -7.22
C LEU A 98 -7.05 -4.16 -8.07
N THR A 99 -7.55 -4.29 -9.30
CA THR A 99 -7.99 -3.11 -10.05
C THR A 99 -9.27 -2.59 -9.42
N PRO A 100 -9.28 -1.38 -8.82
CA PRO A 100 -10.51 -0.81 -8.32
C PRO A 100 -11.45 -0.64 -9.50
N ALA A 101 -12.63 -1.25 -9.43
CA ALA A 101 -13.65 -1.10 -10.44
C ALA A 101 -14.15 0.36 -10.42
N LYS A 102 -13.48 1.23 -11.18
CA LYS A 102 -14.05 2.53 -11.51
C LYS A 102 -15.31 2.22 -12.30
N ARG A 103 -16.47 2.64 -11.80
CA ARG A 103 -17.74 2.50 -12.53
C ARG A 103 -17.64 3.36 -13.79
N LEU A 104 -17.17 2.74 -14.87
CA LEU A 104 -17.09 3.35 -16.18
C LEU A 104 -18.49 3.32 -16.77
N GLN A 105 -18.96 4.48 -17.23
CA GLN A 105 -20.18 4.52 -18.03
C GLN A 105 -19.88 3.81 -19.36
N PRO A 106 -20.75 2.91 -19.85
CA PRO A 106 -20.57 2.32 -21.16
C PRO A 106 -20.54 3.43 -22.20
N PHE A 107 -19.54 3.39 -23.08
CA PHE A 107 -19.32 4.40 -24.11
C PHE A 107 -19.21 3.70 -25.46
N PHE A 108 -20.00 4.16 -26.43
CA PHE A 108 -20.02 3.64 -27.80
C PHE A 108 -19.64 4.78 -28.75
N ARG A 109 -18.78 4.47 -29.74
CA ARG A 109 -18.40 5.39 -30.81
C ARG A 109 -18.52 4.69 -32.14
N MET A 110 -19.13 5.38 -33.10
CA MET A 110 -19.16 4.94 -34.49
C MET A 110 -17.77 5.18 -35.10
N MET A 111 -17.24 4.14 -35.74
CA MET A 111 -15.93 4.12 -36.39
C MET A 111 -16.10 3.54 -37.79
N ASN A 112 -15.16 3.84 -38.70
CA ASN A 112 -15.17 3.24 -40.02
C ASN A 112 -14.79 1.75 -39.93
N GLU A 113 -15.34 0.93 -40.83
CA GLU A 113 -15.16 -0.53 -40.80
C GLU A 113 -13.70 -0.96 -40.98
N GLU A 114 -12.90 -0.17 -41.70
CA GLU A 114 -11.49 -0.44 -41.97
C GLU A 114 -10.54 0.02 -40.84
N GLU A 115 -11.05 0.84 -39.91
CA GLU A 115 -10.23 1.45 -38.86
C GLU A 115 -10.02 0.48 -37.69
N LYS A 116 -8.75 0.17 -37.37
CA LYS A 116 -8.42 -0.71 -36.24
C LYS A 116 -8.46 0.07 -34.94
N PHE A 117 -9.30 -0.37 -34.00
CA PHE A 117 -9.42 0.24 -32.69
C PHE A 117 -8.57 -0.51 -31.65
N THR A 118 -7.52 0.13 -31.14
CA THR A 118 -6.62 -0.47 -30.15
C THR A 118 -7.01 -0.10 -28.70
N PRO A 119 -6.54 -0.85 -27.68
CA PRO A 119 -6.73 -0.47 -26.28
C PRO A 119 -6.14 0.90 -25.92
N GLU A 120 -5.11 1.35 -26.64
CA GLU A 120 -4.48 2.65 -26.44
C GLU A 120 -5.38 3.78 -26.96
N ASP A 121 -6.03 3.57 -28.11
CA ASP A 121 -7.03 4.50 -28.64
C ASP A 121 -8.23 4.62 -27.71
N ALA A 122 -8.65 3.50 -27.12
CA ALA A 122 -9.70 3.48 -26.10
C ALA A 122 -9.32 4.30 -24.86
N ALA A 123 -8.08 4.14 -24.37
CA ALA A 123 -7.58 4.91 -23.23
C ALA A 123 -7.52 6.41 -23.54
N LYS A 124 -6.99 6.78 -24.72
CA LYS A 124 -6.93 8.16 -25.20
C LYS A 124 -8.31 8.79 -25.28
N LEU A 125 -9.29 8.05 -25.81
CA LEU A 125 -10.68 8.49 -25.91
C LEU A 125 -11.29 8.74 -24.52
N MET A 126 -11.07 7.80 -23.59
CA MET A 126 -11.56 7.90 -22.21
C MET A 126 -10.80 8.95 -21.38
N LYS A 127 -9.79 9.63 -21.95
CA LYS A 127 -8.87 10.53 -21.24
C LYS A 127 -8.20 9.83 -20.05
N MET A 128 -7.86 8.56 -20.24
CA MET A 128 -7.20 7.69 -19.27
C MET A 128 -5.81 7.30 -19.77
N GLU A 129 -4.96 6.87 -18.84
CA GLU A 129 -3.65 6.32 -19.22
C GLU A 129 -3.80 4.93 -19.84
N PRO A 130 -2.96 4.57 -20.82
CA PRO A 130 -2.90 3.21 -21.34
C PRO A 130 -2.70 2.18 -20.22
N TYR A 131 -3.35 1.04 -20.35
CA TYR A 131 -3.36 0.01 -19.31
C TYR A 131 -1.96 -0.47 -18.94
N ALA A 132 -1.06 -0.62 -19.92
CA ALA A 132 0.33 -1.05 -19.68
C ALA A 132 1.12 -0.06 -18.80
N ASN A 133 0.91 1.25 -18.98
CA ASN A 133 1.58 2.27 -18.17
C ASN A 133 1.06 2.29 -16.74
N LEU A 134 -0.26 2.15 -16.58
CA LEU A 134 -0.88 2.03 -15.27
C LEU A 134 -0.35 0.79 -14.52
N GLN A 135 -0.21 -0.34 -15.22
CA GLN A 135 0.37 -1.55 -14.63
C GLN A 135 1.81 -1.33 -14.16
N ARG A 136 2.66 -0.68 -14.98
CA ARG A 136 4.04 -0.37 -14.60
C ARG A 136 4.11 0.53 -13.37
N LYS A 137 3.33 1.61 -13.33
CA LYS A 137 3.25 2.51 -12.17
C LYS A 137 2.84 1.78 -10.90
N LEU A 138 1.83 0.91 -10.98
CA LEU A 138 1.41 0.09 -9.84
C LEU A 138 2.53 -0.84 -9.35
N ASP A 139 3.35 -1.37 -10.25
CA ASP A 139 4.49 -2.22 -9.89
C ASP A 139 5.62 -1.40 -9.22
N GLU A 140 5.92 -0.21 -9.74
CA GLU A 140 6.86 0.73 -9.15
C GLU A 140 6.40 1.16 -7.76
N ASP A 141 5.13 1.57 -7.61
CA ASP A 141 4.53 1.94 -6.34
C ASP A 141 4.57 0.79 -5.33
N ALA A 142 4.29 -0.44 -5.76
CA ALA A 142 4.35 -1.61 -4.89
C ALA A 142 5.76 -1.88 -4.35
N ASN A 143 6.80 -1.60 -5.14
CA ASN A 143 8.18 -1.74 -4.69
C ASN A 143 8.58 -0.63 -3.72
N HIS A 144 8.17 0.62 -3.97
CA HIS A 144 8.49 1.76 -3.09
C HIS A 144 7.75 1.74 -1.75
N VAL A 145 6.61 1.06 -1.65
CA VAL A 145 5.79 1.01 -0.42
C VAL A 145 6.32 -0.01 0.61
N PHE A 146 7.20 -0.93 0.21
CA PHE A 146 7.69 -1.95 1.12
C PHE A 146 8.99 -1.53 1.80
N GLU A 147 8.86 -0.92 2.97
CA GLU A 147 9.92 -0.80 3.97
C GLU A 147 9.60 -1.76 5.12
N LEU A 148 10.57 -2.60 5.50
CA LEU A 148 10.44 -3.55 6.62
C LEU A 148 10.23 -2.83 7.95
N GLU A 149 10.91 -1.71 8.11
CA GLU A 149 10.70 -0.80 9.22
C GLU A 149 9.78 0.33 8.75
N PRO A 150 8.73 0.68 9.53
CA PRO A 150 8.06 1.94 9.28
C PRO A 150 9.11 3.05 9.38
N PRO A 151 9.04 4.13 8.57
CA PRO A 151 9.97 5.23 8.71
C PRO A 151 9.91 5.70 10.16
N THR A 152 10.96 5.40 10.93
CA THR A 152 11.20 5.97 12.25
C THR A 152 11.11 7.45 12.03
N GLY A 153 10.02 8.06 12.52
CA GLY A 153 9.59 9.38 12.09
C GLY A 153 10.78 10.29 12.03
N ALA A 154 11.17 10.71 10.82
CA ALA A 154 12.36 11.50 10.59
C ALA A 154 12.45 12.57 11.68
N ASP A 155 13.41 12.42 12.59
CA ASP A 155 13.49 13.23 13.80
C ASP A 155 13.40 14.69 13.37
N ALA A 156 12.26 15.31 13.67
CA ALA A 156 12.03 16.69 13.31
C ALA A 156 13.16 17.50 13.95
N ARG A 157 14.01 18.12 13.13
CA ARG A 157 15.09 18.99 13.63
C ARG A 157 14.44 20.15 14.37
N THR A 158 14.42 20.07 15.70
CA THR A 158 13.93 21.11 16.58
C THR A 158 14.91 22.28 16.53
N LEU A 159 14.54 23.38 15.86
CA LEU A 159 15.41 24.55 15.75
C LEU A 159 15.46 25.36 17.05
N ASP A 160 14.34 25.51 17.76
CA ASP A 160 14.25 26.14 19.09
C ASP A 160 12.87 25.91 19.74
N VAL A 161 12.82 25.67 21.06
CA VAL A 161 11.58 25.50 21.85
C VAL A 161 11.56 26.55 22.95
N ASN A 162 10.65 27.52 22.87
CA ASN A 162 10.41 28.45 23.97
C ASN A 162 9.32 27.88 24.92
N PRO A 163 9.67 27.44 26.14
CA PRO A 163 8.75 26.79 27.07
C PRO A 163 7.63 27.69 27.60
N GLN A 164 7.76 29.02 27.46
CA GLN A 164 6.80 29.98 27.98
C GLN A 164 5.64 30.28 27.02
N LYS A 165 5.80 30.00 25.71
CA LYS A 165 4.78 30.28 24.69
C LYS A 165 4.06 29.01 24.24
N LYS A 166 3.04 28.59 25.00
CA LYS A 166 2.10 27.54 24.54
C LYS A 166 1.17 28.12 23.47
N SER A 167 1.53 27.99 22.19
CA SER A 167 0.64 28.36 21.07
C SER A 167 -0.51 27.36 20.94
N ARG A 168 -1.75 27.86 20.89
CA ARG A 168 -2.94 27.04 20.55
C ARG A 168 -3.03 26.73 19.05
N PHE A 169 -2.30 27.45 18.21
CA PHE A 169 -2.40 27.38 16.76
C PHE A 169 -1.30 26.49 16.17
N GLN A 170 -1.70 25.60 15.26
CA GLN A 170 -0.84 24.79 14.42
C GLN A 170 -0.59 25.57 13.13
N PHE A 171 0.64 26.07 12.94
CA PHE A 171 0.96 26.90 11.77
C PHE A 171 1.50 26.01 10.66
N THR A 172 0.95 26.07 9.45
CA THR A 172 1.53 25.37 8.30
C THR A 172 2.35 26.34 7.46
N VAL A 173 3.67 26.16 7.42
CA VAL A 173 4.57 26.97 6.59
C VAL A 173 4.62 26.36 5.20
N THR A 174 4.34 27.18 4.19
CA THR A 174 4.44 26.81 2.78
C THR A 174 5.52 27.66 2.13
N ASP A 175 6.57 27.03 1.64
CA ASP A 175 7.55 27.68 0.79
C ASP A 175 6.93 27.92 -0.59
N THR A 176 6.85 29.20 -1.00
CA THR A 176 6.25 29.63 -2.27
C THR A 176 7.27 29.82 -3.38
N GLY A 177 8.55 29.53 -3.16
CA GLY A 177 9.63 29.78 -4.13
C GLY A 177 9.59 28.91 -5.39
N GLU A 178 9.09 27.67 -5.30
CA GLU A 178 9.05 26.73 -6.43
C GLU A 178 7.72 25.93 -6.41
N GLN A 179 6.74 26.31 -7.25
CA GLN A 179 5.37 25.78 -7.20
C GLN A 179 5.30 24.25 -7.43
N SER A 180 6.25 23.68 -8.20
CA SER A 180 6.34 22.24 -8.48
C SER A 180 6.86 21.43 -7.28
N LYS A 181 7.54 22.07 -6.32
CA LYS A 181 8.10 21.43 -5.12
C LYS A 181 7.62 22.10 -3.83
N ALA A 182 6.39 22.62 -3.82
CA ALA A 182 5.81 23.25 -2.63
C ALA A 182 5.86 22.30 -1.42
N ARG A 183 6.80 22.58 -0.50
CA ARG A 183 6.96 21.80 0.74
C ARG A 183 5.98 22.34 1.77
N PHE A 184 5.03 21.49 2.15
CA PHE A 184 4.09 21.78 3.23
C PHE A 184 4.69 21.30 4.54
N MET A 185 5.03 22.25 5.41
CA MET A 185 5.47 21.98 6.77
C MET A 185 4.37 22.38 7.75
N VAL A 186 4.28 21.66 8.86
CA VAL A 186 3.27 21.82 9.90
C VAL A 186 4.00 22.00 11.22
N ARG A 187 3.73 23.11 11.89
CA ARG A 187 4.24 23.43 13.22
C ARG A 187 3.30 22.90 14.28
N GLU A 188 3.73 21.90 15.01
CA GLU A 188 3.00 21.32 16.14
C GLU A 188 3.04 22.22 17.38
N LYS A 189 2.20 21.91 18.39
CA LYS A 189 2.07 22.69 19.64
C LYS A 189 3.36 22.72 20.47
N ASN A 190 4.17 21.67 20.35
CA ASN A 190 5.50 21.53 20.93
C ASN A 190 6.57 22.37 20.20
N GLY A 191 6.21 23.06 19.10
CA GLY A 191 7.13 23.87 18.29
C GLY A 191 7.83 23.10 17.18
N LEU A 192 7.64 21.78 17.07
CA LEU A 192 8.25 20.94 16.04
C LEU A 192 7.69 21.27 14.65
N LEU A 193 8.57 21.44 13.67
CA LEU A 193 8.21 21.51 12.25
C LEU A 193 8.33 20.12 11.64
N ARG A 194 7.22 19.55 11.19
CA ARG A 194 7.19 18.28 10.46
C ARG A 194 6.58 18.44 9.08
N HIS A 195 6.82 17.48 8.18
CA HIS A 195 6.09 17.45 6.92
C HIS A 195 4.58 17.23 7.15
N ALA A 196 3.75 17.93 6.37
CA ALA A 196 2.31 17.74 6.41
C ALA A 196 1.94 16.33 5.96
N THR A 197 1.09 15.67 6.75
CA THR A 197 0.47 14.41 6.34
C THR A 197 -0.44 14.62 5.12
N ILE A 198 -0.73 13.55 4.39
CA ILE A 198 -1.61 13.61 3.21
C ILE A 198 -3.00 14.14 3.60
N GLU A 199 -3.51 13.74 4.76
CA GLU A 199 -4.80 14.20 5.29
C GLU A 199 -4.82 15.71 5.58
N GLU A 200 -3.75 16.26 6.16
CA GLU A 200 -3.64 17.69 6.45
C GLU A 200 -3.55 18.52 5.16
N LYS A 201 -2.81 18.04 4.16
CA LYS A 201 -2.77 18.64 2.82
C LYS A 201 -4.15 18.65 2.18
N PHE A 202 -4.87 17.54 2.27
CA PHE A 202 -6.21 17.38 1.71
C PHE A 202 -7.25 18.29 2.40
N LYS A 203 -7.26 18.32 3.74
CA LYS A 203 -8.16 19.19 4.51
C LYS A 203 -8.00 20.64 4.11
N ARG A 204 -6.77 21.15 3.98
CA ARG A 204 -6.53 22.55 3.55
C ARG A 204 -6.99 22.82 2.12
N LYS A 205 -6.71 21.92 1.17
CA LYS A 205 -7.12 22.09 -0.24
C LYS A 205 -8.65 22.18 -0.39
N ASN A 206 -9.38 21.53 0.52
CA ASN A 206 -10.84 21.43 0.48
C ASN A 206 -11.58 22.30 1.50
N LEU A 207 -10.86 22.93 2.43
CA LEU A 207 -11.42 23.92 3.34
C LEU A 207 -11.79 25.17 2.52
N ARG A 208 -13.10 25.38 2.34
CA ARG A 208 -13.60 26.63 1.76
C ARG A 208 -13.13 27.81 2.63
N PRO A 209 -12.66 28.92 2.02
CA PRO A 209 -12.30 30.09 2.81
C PRO A 209 -13.51 30.51 3.64
N LYS A 210 -13.34 30.60 4.96
CA LYS A 210 -14.35 31.22 5.82
C LYS A 210 -14.27 32.72 5.56
N TYR A 211 -15.28 33.27 4.88
CA TYR A 211 -15.49 34.71 4.85
C TYR A 211 -15.91 35.13 6.26
N ILE A 212 -15.09 35.98 6.87
CA ILE A 212 -15.50 36.75 8.05
C ILE A 212 -16.42 37.83 7.49
N MET A 213 -17.71 37.76 7.82
CA MET A 213 -18.64 38.88 7.62
C MET A 213 -18.42 39.93 8.71
#